data_AF-A2DDB5-F1
#
_entry.id   AF-A2DDB5-F1
#
_cell.length_a   1.000
_cell.length_b   1.000
_cell.length_c   1.000
_cell.angle_alpha   90.00
_cell.angle_beta   90.00
_cell.angle_gamma   90.00
#
_symmetry.space_group_name_H-M   'P 1'
#
loop_
_entity.id
_entity.type
_entity.pdbx_description
1 polymer ?
#
loop_
_entity_poly.entity_id
_entity_poly.type
_entity_poly.pdbx_seq_one_letter_code
_entity_poly.pdbx_strand_id
1 'polypeptide(L)'
;MKGGKQIINLCNITSNRVDHDIAGYCMDYVISDSFVQFTTIRSNNQTKSDSFALNLHSSSKLISVLSCNYIENIDSSGVGKLIWSNTKLYMFGCCIVKNVVKYVICNQGNSFVVNNTYTEISETTSNSVVFTNIISNTECKHFIVKFINQDVKEVSEDDDPLFIKEIQKNVRYLNKRPKIIYFVLP
;
A
#
# COMPACT_ATOMS: atom_id res chain seq x y z
N MET A 1 -3.57 21.75 7.42
CA MET A 1 -4.73 20.90 7.09
C MET A 1 -5.31 20.33 8.38
N LYS A 2 -6.64 20.36 8.57
CA LYS A 2 -7.28 19.58 9.64
C LYS A 2 -7.30 18.13 9.17
N GLY A 3 -6.62 17.26 9.91
CA GLY A 3 -6.49 15.84 9.57
C GLY A 3 -7.83 15.09 9.54
N GLY A 4 -7.82 13.85 9.04
CA GLY A 4 -9.03 13.04 8.88
C GLY A 4 -8.83 11.53 9.10
N LYS A 5 -9.87 10.75 8.80
CA LYS A 5 -9.76 9.31 8.58
C LYS A 5 -9.33 9.06 7.15
N GLN A 6 -8.33 8.22 6.94
CA GLN A 6 -7.90 7.82 5.61
C GLN A 6 -8.25 6.35 5.37
N ILE A 7 -8.85 6.08 4.21
CA ILE A 7 -9.20 4.73 3.78
C ILE A 7 -8.73 4.57 2.34
N ILE A 8 -7.77 3.68 2.13
CA ILE A 8 -7.32 3.29 0.80
C ILE A 8 -7.87 1.89 0.52
N ASN A 9 -8.92 1.79 -0.28
CA ASN A 9 -9.49 0.50 -0.65
C ASN A 9 -8.55 -0.28 -1.58
N LEU A 10 -7.92 0.43 -2.53
CA LEU A 10 -7.03 -0.15 -3.51
C LEU A 10 -5.93 0.87 -3.86
N CYS A 11 -4.68 0.44 -3.80
CA CYS A 11 -3.53 1.17 -4.33
C CYS A 11 -2.74 0.21 -5.22
N ASN A 12 -2.57 0.57 -6.49
CA ASN A 12 -1.83 -0.24 -7.45
C ASN A 12 -0.84 0.65 -8.20
N ILE A 13 0.42 0.57 -7.82
CA ILE A 13 1.54 1.29 -8.44
C ILE A 13 2.45 0.23 -9.04
N THR A 14 2.49 0.14 -10.36
CA THR A 14 3.20 -0.93 -11.09
C THR A 14 4.54 -0.50 -11.68
N SER A 15 4.80 0.81 -11.69
CA SER A 15 6.11 1.39 -11.97
C SER A 15 6.06 2.86 -11.57
N ASN A 16 7.00 3.29 -10.74
CA ASN A 16 7.24 4.70 -10.46
C ASN A 16 8.74 4.93 -10.35
N ARG A 17 9.21 6.11 -10.78
CA ARG A 17 10.60 6.51 -10.65
C ARG A 17 10.67 7.91 -10.09
N VAL A 18 11.26 8.05 -8.90
CA VAL A 18 11.38 9.32 -8.20
C VAL A 18 12.81 9.54 -7.78
N ASP A 19 13.24 10.81 -7.81
CA ASP A 19 14.61 11.16 -7.44
C ASP A 19 14.73 11.51 -5.95
N HIS A 20 13.77 12.19 -5.31
CA HIS A 20 13.92 12.69 -3.92
C HIS A 20 12.65 12.57 -3.04
N ASP A 21 11.68 11.73 -3.39
CA ASP A 21 10.36 11.69 -2.71
C ASP A 21 9.85 10.25 -2.49
N ILE A 22 8.63 10.12 -1.96
CA ILE A 22 7.91 8.88 -1.73
C ILE A 22 7.46 8.28 -3.06
N ALA A 23 8.03 7.15 -3.46
CA ALA A 23 7.67 6.51 -4.74
C ALA A 23 6.34 5.72 -4.71
N GLY A 24 5.90 5.30 -3.54
CA GLY A 24 4.67 4.52 -3.32
C GLY A 24 3.53 5.40 -2.84
N TYR A 25 3.05 5.18 -1.62
CA TYR A 25 1.95 5.95 -1.04
C TYR A 25 2.31 6.57 0.32
N CYS A 26 1.58 7.63 0.66
CA CYS A 26 1.71 8.35 1.93
C CYS A 26 0.38 8.32 2.68
N MET A 27 0.45 8.01 3.98
CA MET A 27 -0.63 8.15 4.94
C MET A 27 -0.18 9.09 6.05
N ASP A 28 -0.45 10.39 5.91
CA ASP A 28 -0.10 11.44 6.86
C ASP A 28 -1.34 12.19 7.39
N TYR A 29 -1.16 13.01 8.43
CA TYR A 29 -2.25 13.81 9.04
C TYR A 29 -3.50 12.99 9.43
N VAL A 30 -3.33 11.72 9.76
CA VAL A 30 -4.42 10.84 10.21
C VAL A 30 -4.75 11.11 11.68
N ILE A 31 -6.02 11.39 11.97
CA ILE A 31 -6.52 11.68 13.34
C ILE A 31 -7.45 10.61 13.92
N SER A 32 -7.74 9.56 13.14
CA SER A 32 -8.51 8.40 13.60
C SER A 32 -7.98 7.12 12.99
N ASP A 33 -8.30 5.97 13.56
CA ASP A 33 -7.84 4.69 13.04
C ASP A 33 -8.24 4.53 11.57
N SER A 34 -7.24 4.19 10.77
CA SER A 34 -7.28 4.26 9.31
C SER A 34 -6.73 2.97 8.72
N PHE A 35 -7.05 2.70 7.46
CA PHE A 35 -6.61 1.45 6.85
C PHE A 35 -6.36 1.54 5.35
N VAL A 36 -5.50 0.64 4.89
CA VAL A 36 -5.20 0.34 3.50
C VAL A 36 -5.57 -1.13 3.29
N GLN A 37 -6.49 -1.42 2.38
CA GLN A 37 -7.07 -2.76 2.26
C GLN A 37 -6.36 -3.66 1.24
N PHE A 38 -6.01 -3.11 0.08
CA PHE A 38 -5.31 -3.84 -0.96
C PHE A 38 -4.24 -2.93 -1.56
N THR A 39 -2.99 -3.39 -1.49
CA THR A 39 -1.87 -2.63 -2.07
C THR A 39 -1.06 -3.53 -2.97
N THR A 40 -0.70 -3.06 -4.15
CA THR A 40 0.36 -3.62 -4.96
C THR A 40 1.31 -2.51 -5.37
N ILE A 41 2.52 -2.53 -4.84
CA ILE A 41 3.60 -1.63 -5.21
C ILE A 41 4.69 -2.48 -5.85
N ARG A 42 4.85 -2.33 -7.14
CA ARG A 42 5.77 -3.12 -7.95
C ARG A 42 6.69 -2.26 -8.77
N SER A 43 7.95 -2.68 -8.87
CA SER A 43 8.93 -2.11 -9.79
C SER A 43 9.11 -0.60 -9.60
N ASN A 44 8.97 -0.10 -8.37
CA ASN A 44 9.32 1.27 -8.06
C ASN A 44 10.82 1.43 -7.89
N ASN A 45 11.36 2.53 -8.40
CA ASN A 45 12.78 2.84 -8.33
C ASN A 45 12.98 4.22 -7.72
N GLN A 46 13.64 4.27 -6.57
CA GLN A 46 14.05 5.51 -5.93
C GLN A 46 15.57 5.68 -6.14
N THR A 47 15.96 6.75 -6.85
CA THR A 47 17.35 6.93 -7.27
C THR A 47 18.19 7.71 -6.28
N LYS A 48 17.59 8.64 -5.53
CA LYS A 48 18.21 9.27 -4.36
C LYS A 48 17.21 9.22 -3.20
N SER A 49 17.72 9.10 -1.99
CA SER A 49 16.88 8.99 -0.80
C SER A 49 17.39 9.92 0.27
N ASP A 50 16.71 11.05 0.43
CA ASP A 50 17.04 12.06 1.43
C ASP A 50 16.30 11.82 2.75
N SER A 51 16.06 10.54 3.11
CA SER A 51 15.41 10.02 4.33
C SER A 51 14.01 9.41 4.13
N PHE A 52 13.38 9.60 2.98
CA PHE A 52 12.03 9.10 2.69
C PHE A 52 12.01 7.61 2.33
N ALA A 53 10.86 6.97 2.57
CA ALA A 53 10.60 5.60 2.18
C ALA A 53 9.75 5.53 0.92
N LEU A 54 9.78 4.36 0.26
CA LEU A 54 8.83 4.06 -0.80
C LEU A 54 7.39 4.17 -0.28
N ASN A 55 7.10 3.80 0.98
CA ASN A 55 5.79 3.97 1.59
C ASN A 55 5.90 4.62 2.96
N LEU A 56 5.12 5.69 3.19
CA LEU A 56 5.20 6.51 4.40
C LEU A 56 3.92 6.39 5.24
N HIS A 57 4.06 6.10 6.53
CA HIS A 57 2.97 6.09 7.50
C HIS A 57 3.28 7.00 8.69
N SER A 58 2.61 8.16 8.77
CA SER A 58 2.86 9.17 9.80
C SER A 58 1.61 9.64 10.54
N SER A 59 1.39 9.11 11.75
CA SER A 59 0.21 9.37 12.58
C SER A 59 0.43 8.97 14.04
N SER A 60 -0.37 9.56 14.94
CA SER A 60 -0.51 9.12 16.33
C SER A 60 -1.55 8.00 16.52
N LYS A 61 -2.26 7.61 15.46
CA LYS A 61 -3.35 6.61 15.47
C LYS A 61 -2.92 5.29 14.88
N LEU A 62 -3.76 4.28 14.98
CA LEU A 62 -3.50 3.00 14.33
C LEU A 62 -3.71 3.14 12.82
N ILE A 63 -2.72 2.67 12.06
CA ILE A 63 -2.91 2.38 10.64
C ILE A 63 -2.83 0.88 10.45
N SER A 64 -3.82 0.31 9.75
CA SER A 64 -3.83 -1.11 9.37
C SER A 64 -3.62 -1.26 7.88
N VAL A 65 -2.67 -2.08 7.46
CA VAL A 65 -2.44 -2.45 6.05
C VAL A 65 -2.79 -3.92 5.90
N LEU A 66 -3.79 -4.20 5.08
CA LEU A 66 -4.25 -5.55 4.78
C LEU A 66 -3.79 -5.89 3.37
N SER A 67 -3.55 -7.17 3.11
CA SER A 67 -3.38 -7.75 1.78
C SER A 67 -2.50 -6.92 0.84
N CYS A 68 -1.19 -6.92 1.13
CA CYS A 68 -0.27 -6.01 0.47
C CYS A 68 0.89 -6.73 -0.24
N ASN A 69 1.18 -6.31 -1.48
CA ASN A 69 2.32 -6.80 -2.26
C ASN A 69 3.32 -5.67 -2.45
N TYR A 70 4.55 -5.90 -2.03
CA TYR A 70 5.70 -5.06 -2.34
C TYR A 70 6.70 -5.90 -3.12
N ILE A 71 6.79 -5.67 -4.43
CA ILE A 71 7.48 -6.56 -5.36
C ILE A 71 8.54 -5.78 -6.13
N GLU A 72 9.78 -6.27 -6.19
CA GLU A 72 10.80 -5.74 -7.12
C GLU A 72 11.08 -4.23 -6.97
N ASN A 73 10.88 -3.67 -5.78
CA ASN A 73 11.17 -2.26 -5.56
C ASN A 73 12.66 -2.05 -5.25
N ILE A 74 13.26 -1.04 -5.84
CA ILE A 74 14.69 -0.79 -5.83
C ILE A 74 14.95 0.60 -5.25
N ASP A 75 15.91 0.67 -4.32
CA ASP A 75 16.56 1.91 -3.94
C ASP A 75 18.03 1.85 -4.37
N SER A 76 18.41 2.69 -5.34
CA SER A 76 19.78 2.75 -5.85
C SER A 76 20.72 3.53 -4.93
N SER A 77 20.18 4.27 -3.96
CA SER A 77 20.97 5.11 -3.05
C SER A 77 21.61 4.33 -1.89
N GLY A 78 21.11 3.14 -1.60
CA GLY A 78 21.61 2.28 -0.52
C GLY A 78 21.25 2.76 0.88
N VAL A 79 20.35 3.74 1.03
CA VAL A 79 19.87 4.26 2.33
C VAL A 79 18.35 4.27 2.45
N GLY A 80 17.67 3.94 1.36
CA GLY A 80 16.22 3.89 1.25
C GLY A 80 15.59 2.77 2.05
N LYS A 81 14.30 2.97 2.31
CA LYS A 81 13.47 2.11 3.14
C LYS A 81 12.22 1.78 2.34
N LEU A 82 11.81 0.51 2.33
CA LEU A 82 10.56 0.15 1.63
C LEU A 82 9.35 0.72 2.37
N ILE A 83 9.32 0.61 3.70
CA ILE A 83 8.29 1.18 4.54
C ILE A 83 8.97 1.99 5.64
N TRP A 84 8.55 3.25 5.80
CA TRP A 84 8.85 4.04 6.99
C TRP A 84 7.57 4.29 7.77
N SER A 85 7.67 4.13 9.08
CA SER A 85 6.59 4.41 10.00
C SER A 85 7.12 5.05 11.27
N ASN A 86 6.46 6.10 11.73
CA ASN A 86 6.53 6.55 13.12
C ASN A 86 5.16 6.35 13.81
N THR A 87 4.35 5.43 13.29
CA THR A 87 2.94 5.20 13.65
C THR A 87 2.77 3.80 14.26
N LYS A 88 1.70 3.58 15.05
CA LYS A 88 1.26 2.22 15.37
C LYS A 88 0.77 1.55 14.09
N LEU A 89 1.54 0.60 13.55
CA LEU A 89 1.26 -0.02 12.26
C LEU A 89 0.98 -1.50 12.43
N TYR A 90 -0.15 -1.95 11.89
CA TYR A 90 -0.50 -3.36 11.81
C TYR A 90 -0.54 -3.78 10.34
N MET A 91 0.28 -4.75 9.96
CA MET A 91 0.30 -5.30 8.61
C MET A 91 -0.13 -6.76 8.64
N PHE A 92 -1.05 -7.13 7.74
CA PHE A 92 -1.58 -8.49 7.66
C PHE A 92 -1.65 -9.00 6.23
N GLY A 93 -1.18 -10.23 5.99
CA GLY A 93 -1.40 -10.89 4.72
C GLY A 93 -0.52 -10.32 3.59
N CYS A 94 0.74 -10.02 3.87
CA CYS A 94 1.59 -9.31 2.94
C CYS A 94 2.67 -10.18 2.27
N CYS A 95 3.11 -9.72 1.11
CA CYS A 95 4.09 -10.34 0.24
C CYS A 95 5.20 -9.34 -0.08
N ILE A 96 6.37 -9.51 0.51
CA ILE A 96 7.52 -8.61 0.34
C ILE A 96 8.64 -9.38 -0.36
N VAL A 97 8.73 -9.23 -1.68
CA VAL A 97 9.49 -10.13 -2.55
C VAL A 97 10.39 -9.35 -3.50
N LYS A 98 11.65 -9.78 -3.66
CA LYS A 98 12.64 -9.25 -4.61
C LYS A 98 12.91 -7.74 -4.48
N ASN A 99 12.70 -7.17 -3.30
CA ASN A 99 13.01 -5.76 -3.09
C ASN A 99 14.50 -5.59 -2.87
N VAL A 100 15.12 -4.61 -3.52
CA VAL A 100 16.53 -4.25 -3.36
C VAL A 100 16.57 -2.92 -2.63
N VAL A 101 16.42 -2.99 -1.31
CA VAL A 101 16.45 -1.84 -0.39
C VAL A 101 17.28 -2.19 0.83
N LYS A 102 17.83 -1.20 1.52
CA LYS A 102 18.59 -1.46 2.75
C LYS A 102 17.71 -1.94 3.89
N TYR A 103 16.55 -1.30 4.09
CA TYR A 103 15.63 -1.67 5.16
C TYR A 103 14.23 -1.92 4.61
N VAL A 104 13.66 -3.08 4.90
CA VAL A 104 12.26 -3.37 4.54
C VAL A 104 11.32 -2.55 5.42
N ILE A 105 11.65 -2.45 6.71
CA ILE A 105 10.89 -1.66 7.68
C ILE A 105 11.84 -0.74 8.45
N CYS A 106 11.57 0.55 8.38
CA CYS A 106 12.15 1.54 9.27
C CYS A 106 11.07 2.08 10.21
N ASN A 107 11.14 1.71 11.48
CA ASN A 107 10.19 2.11 12.50
C ASN A 107 10.87 3.02 13.53
N GLN A 108 10.34 4.23 13.75
CA GLN A 108 10.95 5.25 14.60
C GLN A 108 10.31 5.45 15.99
N GLY A 109 9.49 4.50 16.48
CA GLY A 109 9.18 4.50 17.92
C GLY A 109 7.82 3.97 18.37
N ASN A 110 7.00 3.46 17.45
CA ASN A 110 5.70 2.88 17.81
C ASN A 110 5.66 1.37 17.62
N SER A 111 4.59 0.72 18.06
CA SER A 111 4.40 -0.73 17.85
C SER A 111 4.20 -1.01 16.37
N PHE A 112 5.00 -1.91 15.80
CA PHE A 112 4.82 -2.39 14.43
C PHE A 112 4.62 -3.90 14.48
N VAL A 113 3.44 -4.36 14.09
CA VAL A 113 3.13 -5.79 14.04
C VAL A 113 2.96 -6.20 12.58
N VAL A 114 3.71 -7.21 12.17
CA VAL A 114 3.59 -7.86 10.87
C VAL A 114 3.04 -9.27 11.12
N ASN A 115 1.92 -9.60 10.52
CA ASN A 115 1.26 -10.88 10.70
C ASN A 115 0.95 -11.53 9.34
N ASN A 116 1.01 -12.86 9.27
CA ASN A 116 0.62 -13.63 8.10
C ASN A 116 1.32 -13.13 6.82
N THR A 117 2.63 -12.88 6.91
CA THR A 117 3.40 -12.17 5.88
C THR A 117 4.63 -12.96 5.51
N TYR A 118 4.93 -13.00 4.21
CA TYR A 118 6.19 -13.48 3.68
C TYR A 118 7.11 -12.29 3.38
N THR A 119 8.38 -12.41 3.76
CA THR A 119 9.42 -11.45 3.38
C THR A 119 10.74 -12.18 3.13
N GLU A 120 11.42 -11.87 2.02
CA GLU A 120 12.76 -12.39 1.73
C GLU A 120 13.85 -11.68 2.56
N ILE A 121 13.57 -10.46 3.00
CA ILE A 121 14.51 -9.62 3.74
C ILE A 121 13.85 -9.22 5.06
N SER A 122 14.53 -9.49 6.18
CA SER A 122 14.05 -9.15 7.53
C SER A 122 14.79 -7.98 8.16
N GLU A 123 15.66 -7.30 7.41
CA GLU A 123 16.40 -6.16 7.94
C GLU A 123 15.43 -5.01 8.29
N THR A 124 15.36 -4.72 9.58
CA THR A 124 14.57 -3.63 10.15
C THR A 124 15.44 -2.78 11.05
N THR A 125 15.13 -1.48 11.18
CA THR A 125 15.94 -0.56 11.98
C THR A 125 15.63 -0.58 13.48
N SER A 126 14.67 -1.40 13.94
CA SER A 126 14.16 -1.35 15.32
C SER A 126 13.74 -2.72 15.87
N ASN A 127 14.04 -2.96 17.15
CA ASN A 127 13.58 -4.12 17.94
C ASN A 127 12.05 -4.11 18.19
N SER A 128 11.32 -3.08 17.77
CA SER A 128 9.86 -2.95 17.97
C SER A 128 9.00 -3.47 16.82
N VAL A 129 9.62 -4.10 15.80
CA VAL A 129 8.89 -4.81 14.74
C VAL A 129 8.70 -6.26 15.15
N VAL A 130 7.44 -6.67 15.33
CA VAL A 130 7.08 -8.03 15.73
C VAL A 130 6.49 -8.76 14.54
N PHE A 131 7.19 -9.77 14.04
CA PHE A 131 6.66 -10.70 13.06
C PHE A 131 5.93 -11.85 13.77
N THR A 132 4.71 -12.13 13.34
CA THR A 132 3.85 -13.21 13.85
C THR A 132 3.31 -14.02 12.68
N ASN A 133 3.17 -15.34 12.84
CA ASN A 133 2.67 -16.24 11.78
C ASN A 133 3.31 -15.97 10.41
N ILE A 134 4.63 -16.16 10.30
CA ILE A 134 5.33 -16.02 9.03
C ILE A 134 4.84 -17.12 8.09
N ILE A 135 4.38 -16.74 6.90
CA ILE A 135 3.93 -17.68 5.87
C ILE A 135 5.07 -18.01 4.90
N SER A 136 4.93 -19.13 4.18
CA SER A 136 5.89 -19.51 3.13
C SER A 136 5.70 -18.69 1.85
N ASN A 137 6.73 -18.68 0.99
CA ASN A 137 6.65 -18.03 -0.32
C ASN A 137 5.50 -18.60 -1.18
N THR A 138 5.23 -19.90 -1.07
CA THR A 138 4.15 -20.57 -1.81
C THR A 138 2.76 -20.13 -1.35
N GLU A 139 2.64 -19.64 -0.12
CA GLU A 139 1.40 -19.08 0.43
C GLU A 139 1.28 -17.58 0.14
N CYS A 140 2.32 -16.97 -0.43
CA CYS A 140 2.37 -15.57 -0.80
C CYS A 140 1.48 -15.32 -2.03
N LYS A 141 0.23 -14.92 -1.78
CA LYS A 141 -0.74 -14.63 -2.85
C LYS A 141 -0.47 -13.24 -3.42
N HIS A 142 0.23 -13.20 -4.56
CA HIS A 142 0.35 -11.99 -5.36
C HIS A 142 -1.02 -11.57 -5.90
N PHE A 143 -1.66 -10.60 -5.24
CA PHE A 143 -2.85 -9.94 -5.79
C PHE A 143 -2.50 -9.23 -7.12
N ILE A 144 -2.92 -9.82 -8.24
CA ILE A 144 -2.90 -9.15 -9.54
C ILE A 144 -4.23 -8.42 -9.68
N VAL A 145 -4.17 -7.09 -9.62
CA VAL A 145 -5.33 -6.24 -9.95
C VAL A 145 -5.54 -6.32 -11.45
N LYS A 146 -6.52 -7.11 -11.89
CA LYS A 146 -6.99 -7.06 -13.28
C LYS A 146 -7.95 -5.88 -13.41
N PHE A 147 -7.51 -4.82 -14.07
CA PHE A 147 -8.43 -3.81 -14.58
C PHE A 147 -9.27 -4.48 -15.68
N ILE A 148 -10.59 -4.51 -15.50
CA ILE A 148 -11.48 -4.75 -16.63
C ILE A 148 -11.48 -3.43 -17.39
N ASN A 149 -10.64 -3.33 -18.43
CA ASN A 149 -10.77 -2.27 -19.42
C ASN A 149 -12.15 -2.44 -20.07
N GLN A 150 -13.15 -1.74 -19.57
CA GLN A 150 -14.14 -1.22 -20.50
C GLN A 150 -13.41 -0.10 -21.23
N ASP A 151 -13.28 -0.20 -22.54
CA ASP A 151 -12.72 0.84 -23.39
C ASP A 151 -13.51 2.15 -23.17
N VAL A 152 -13.10 2.95 -22.18
CA VAL A 152 -13.60 4.31 -22.02
C VAL A 152 -12.86 5.12 -23.07
N LYS A 153 -13.45 5.18 -24.27
CA LYS A 153 -13.16 6.26 -25.21
C LYS A 153 -13.40 7.57 -24.45
N GLU A 154 -12.37 8.40 -24.35
CA GLU A 154 -12.52 9.78 -23.94
C GLU A 154 -13.51 10.45 -24.89
N VAL A 155 -14.75 10.65 -24.43
CA VAL A 155 -15.73 11.49 -25.11
C VAL A 155 -15.72 12.82 -24.39
N SER A 156 -15.19 13.83 -25.08
CA SER A 156 -15.24 15.23 -24.69
C SER A 156 -16.66 15.77 -24.68
N GLU A 157 -16.93 16.62 -23.67
CA GLU A 157 -17.92 17.71 -23.62
C GLU A 157 -19.31 17.42 -24.20
N ASP A 158 -20.11 16.67 -23.44
CA ASP A 158 -21.46 17.08 -23.05
C ASP A 158 -21.92 16.08 -21.98
N ASP A 159 -22.20 16.57 -20.77
CA ASP A 159 -22.61 15.74 -19.62
C ASP A 159 -23.88 14.95 -19.94
N ASP A 160 -23.72 13.71 -20.41
CA ASP A 160 -24.83 12.79 -20.65
C ASP A 160 -25.48 12.44 -19.29
N PRO A 161 -26.78 12.76 -19.08
CA PRO A 161 -27.50 12.42 -17.86
C PRO A 161 -27.49 10.91 -17.55
N LEU A 162 -27.27 10.06 -18.55
CA LEU A 162 -27.05 8.62 -18.35
C LEU A 162 -25.69 8.32 -17.69
N PHE A 163 -24.63 9.01 -18.09
CA PHE A 163 -23.29 8.86 -17.53
C PHE A 163 -23.25 9.28 -16.06
N ILE A 164 -23.90 10.40 -15.70
CA ILE A 164 -24.03 10.83 -14.31
C ILE A 164 -24.85 9.81 -13.49
N LYS A 165 -25.92 9.23 -14.05
CA LYS A 165 -26.70 8.17 -13.39
C LYS A 165 -25.88 6.91 -13.16
N GLU A 166 -25.00 6.56 -14.09
CA GLU A 166 -24.16 5.37 -14.03
C GLU A 166 -23.01 5.54 -13.01
N ILE A 167 -22.36 6.70 -12.99
CA ILE A 167 -21.41 7.09 -11.93
C ILE A 167 -22.11 7.10 -10.57
N GLN A 168 -23.29 7.71 -10.44
CA GLN A 168 -24.06 7.70 -9.19
C GLN A 168 -24.47 6.30 -8.76
N LYS A 169 -24.72 5.39 -9.70
CA LYS A 169 -25.00 3.97 -9.41
C LYS A 169 -23.76 3.29 -8.87
N ASN A 170 -22.59 3.49 -9.48
CA ASN A 170 -21.30 2.95 -9.02
C ASN A 170 -20.89 3.50 -7.65
N VAL A 171 -21.10 4.80 -7.40
CA VAL A 171 -20.89 5.44 -6.11
C VAL A 171 -21.91 4.96 -5.06
N ARG A 172 -23.17 4.70 -5.45
CA ARG A 172 -24.17 4.06 -4.56
C ARG A 172 -23.80 2.62 -4.20
N TYR A 173 -23.15 1.88 -5.09
CA TYR A 173 -22.62 0.54 -4.77
C TYR A 173 -21.48 0.60 -3.75
N LEU A 174 -20.69 1.69 -3.70
CA LEU A 174 -19.65 1.91 -2.69
C LEU A 174 -20.22 2.37 -1.33
N ASN A 175 -21.39 3.02 -1.31
CA ASN A 175 -22.07 3.47 -0.08
C ASN A 175 -22.85 2.36 0.65
N LYS A 176 -23.17 1.24 -0.02
CA LYS A 176 -23.63 0.04 0.68
C LYS A 176 -22.37 -0.76 0.99
N ARG A 177 -22.08 -0.97 2.30
CA ARG A 177 -20.94 -1.74 2.84
C ARG A 177 -20.35 -2.68 1.77
N PRO A 178 -19.06 -2.53 1.39
CA PRO A 178 -18.49 -3.29 0.30
C PRO A 178 -18.78 -4.77 0.55
N LYS A 179 -19.61 -5.37 -0.31
CA LYS A 179 -19.75 -6.82 -0.38
C LYS A 179 -18.46 -7.30 -1.02
N ILE A 180 -17.51 -7.68 -0.17
CA ILE A 180 -16.20 -8.20 -0.55
C ILE A 180 -16.44 -9.45 -1.41
N ILE A 181 -16.06 -9.37 -2.69
CA ILE A 181 -15.97 -10.53 -3.56
C ILE A 181 -14.54 -11.06 -3.40
N TYR A 182 -14.40 -12.22 -2.77
CA TYR A 182 -13.15 -12.96 -2.74
C TYR A 182 -12.98 -13.66 -4.10
N PHE A 183 -11.95 -13.29 -4.85
CA PHE A 183 -11.41 -14.20 -5.86
C PHE A 183 -10.30 -15.01 -5.19
N VAL A 184 -10.65 -16.18 -4.67
CA VAL A 184 -9.67 -17.24 -4.46
C VAL A 184 -9.55 -17.92 -5.82
N LEU A 185 -8.51 -17.58 -6.58
CA LEU A 185 -8.16 -18.36 -7.77
C LEU A 185 -7.44 -19.64 -7.28
N PRO A 186 -7.85 -20.83 -7.76
CA PRO A 186 -7.21 -22.11 -7.44
C PRO A 186 -5.77 -22.17 -7.97
#